data_AF-A0A1Q7C9E5-F1
#
_entry.id   AF-A0A1Q7C9E5-F1
#
_cell.length_a   1.000
_cell.length_b   1.000
_cell.length_c   1.000
_cell.angle_alpha   90.00
_cell.angle_beta   90.00
_cell.angle_gamma   90.00
#
_symmetry.space_group_name_H-M   'P 1'
#
loop_
_entity.id
_entity.type
_entity.pdbx_description
1 polymer ?
#
loop_
_entity_poly.entity_id
_entity_poly.type
_entity_poly.pdbx_seq_one_letter_code
_entity_poly.pdbx_strand_id
1 'polypeptide(L)'
;MEYLNANSTPGDPMPRYLTQHTLACLTRQGAEALAQRMQAGGLARAERVLVNMLEGKMFVEFRANTREDLEAWLKTEGMHFDFLVRIEWEMHGDKLQIAE
;
A
#
# COMPACT_ATOMS: atom_id res chain seq x y z
N MET A 1 -2.01 8.17 -19.79
CA MET A 1 -1.39 8.95 -18.71
C MET A 1 -0.17 8.16 -18.31
N GLU A 2 0.99 8.50 -18.86
CA GLU A 2 2.24 7.78 -18.62
C GLU A 2 2.70 8.10 -17.20
N TYR A 3 2.65 7.09 -16.32
CA TYR A 3 3.29 7.18 -15.02
C TYR A 3 4.79 7.20 -15.29
N LEU A 4 5.43 8.33 -14.98
CA LEU A 4 6.88 8.49 -15.06
C LEU A 4 7.55 7.31 -14.35
N ASN A 5 8.24 6.48 -15.12
CA ASN A 5 9.11 5.43 -14.62
C ASN A 5 10.22 6.10 -13.80
N ALA A 6 10.00 6.26 -12.51
CA ALA A 6 11.07 6.49 -11.56
C ALA A 6 11.88 5.20 -11.49
N ASN A 7 12.97 5.13 -12.26
CA ASN A 7 13.95 4.07 -12.17
C ASN A 7 14.56 4.08 -10.77
N SER A 8 14.08 3.21 -9.90
CA SER A 8 14.57 3.05 -8.53
C SER A 8 16.05 2.65 -8.55
N THR A 9 16.95 3.60 -8.29
CA THR A 9 18.39 3.32 -8.12
C THR A 9 18.64 2.57 -6.80
N PRO A 10 19.56 1.60 -6.75
CA PRO A 10 19.94 0.93 -5.51
C PRO A 10 20.48 1.94 -4.48
N GLY A 11 19.68 2.27 -3.48
CA GLY A 11 20.00 3.27 -2.44
C GLY A 11 18.85 4.23 -2.12
N ASP A 12 17.86 4.34 -3.02
CA ASP A 12 16.65 5.14 -2.80
C ASP A 12 15.70 4.38 -1.84
N PRO A 13 15.19 4.99 -0.75
CA PRO A 13 14.23 4.34 0.12
C PRO A 13 13.03 3.83 -0.69
N MET A 14 12.84 2.51 -0.69
CA MET A 14 11.77 1.82 -1.42
C MET A 14 10.43 2.57 -1.33
N PRO A 15 9.82 2.93 -2.48
CA PRO A 15 8.61 3.75 -2.51
C PRO A 15 7.50 3.23 -1.59
N ARG A 16 6.75 4.16 -1.03
CA ARG A 16 5.61 3.85 -0.18
C ARG A 16 4.31 4.07 -0.93
N TYR A 17 3.33 3.21 -0.67
CA TYR A 17 2.02 3.27 -1.30
C TYR A 17 0.93 3.17 -0.24
N LEU A 18 -0.14 3.94 -0.40
CA LEU A 18 -1.34 3.82 0.39
C LEU A 18 -2.43 3.16 -0.44
N THR A 19 -3.01 2.09 0.10
CA THR A 19 -4.17 1.42 -0.48
C THR A 19 -5.35 1.45 0.47
N GLN A 20 -6.55 1.41 -0.11
CA GLN A 20 -7.79 1.22 0.62
C GLN A 20 -8.54 0.02 0.05
N HIS A 21 -9.01 -0.86 0.92
CA HIS A 21 -9.68 -2.11 0.58
C HIS A 21 -11.02 -2.21 1.29
N THR A 22 -11.94 -2.95 0.68
CA THR A 22 -13.19 -3.37 1.33
C THR A 22 -13.00 -4.78 1.88
N LEU A 23 -13.24 -4.97 3.18
CA LEU A 23 -13.06 -6.24 3.90
C LEU A 23 -14.22 -7.23 3.70
N ALA A 24 -15.27 -6.84 2.98
CA ALA A 24 -16.42 -7.70 2.71
C ALA A 24 -16.88 -8.47 3.96
N CYS A 25 -17.11 -9.78 3.84
CA CYS A 25 -17.53 -10.66 4.95
C CYS A 25 -16.36 -11.24 5.76
N LEU A 26 -15.15 -10.63 5.74
CA LEU A 26 -14.03 -11.12 6.52
C LEU A 26 -14.37 -11.09 8.02
N THR A 27 -14.15 -12.22 8.69
CA THR A 27 -14.18 -12.27 10.16
C THR A 27 -12.97 -11.53 10.71
N ARG A 28 -13.02 -11.16 12.00
CA ARG A 28 -11.87 -10.53 12.69
C ARG A 28 -10.59 -11.36 12.56
N GLN A 29 -10.70 -12.68 12.72
CA GLN A 29 -9.57 -13.60 12.57
C GLN A 29 -9.06 -13.66 11.13
N GLY A 30 -9.97 -13.62 10.14
CA GLY A 30 -9.57 -13.56 8.74
C GLY A 30 -8.84 -12.27 8.40
N ALA A 31 -9.30 -11.13 8.90
CA ALA A 31 -8.63 -9.83 8.74
C ALA A 31 -7.24 -9.81 9.41
N GLU A 32 -7.11 -10.41 10.60
CA GLU A 32 -5.83 -10.56 11.29
C GLU A 32 -4.84 -11.43 10.49
N ALA A 33 -5.27 -12.60 10.02
CA ALA A 33 -4.44 -13.48 9.21
C ALA A 33 -4.00 -12.80 7.91
N LEU A 34 -4.89 -12.01 7.28
CA LEU A 34 -4.56 -11.21 6.10
C LEU A 34 -3.49 -10.16 6.41
N ALA A 35 -3.67 -9.40 7.49
CA ALA A 35 -2.71 -8.39 7.92
C ALA A 35 -1.32 -9.00 8.21
N GLN A 36 -1.28 -10.17 8.85
CA GLN A 36 -0.03 -10.90 9.10
C GLN A 36 0.69 -11.30 7.81
N ARG A 37 -0.04 -11.78 6.80
CA ARG A 37 0.54 -12.10 5.48
C ARG A 37 1.08 -10.86 4.77
N MET A 38 0.33 -9.75 4.81
CA MET A 38 0.78 -8.46 4.28
C MET A 38 2.09 -7.99 4.92
N GLN A 39 2.26 -8.21 6.23
CA GLN A 39 3.47 -7.84 6.96
C GLN A 39 4.63 -8.82 6.77
N ALA A 40 4.36 -10.11 6.50
CA ALA A 40 5.40 -11.09 6.19
C ALA A 40 6.17 -10.72 4.92
N GLY A 41 5.50 -10.09 3.95
CA GLY A 41 6.12 -9.43 2.80
C GLY A 41 6.31 -10.32 1.57
N GLY A 42 7.26 -9.93 0.71
CA GLY A 42 7.50 -10.51 -0.61
C GLY A 42 7.93 -9.43 -1.60
N LEU A 43 7.25 -9.32 -2.74
CA LEU A 43 7.38 -8.19 -3.68
C LEU A 43 6.85 -6.87 -3.10
N ALA A 44 5.92 -6.96 -2.15
CA ALA A 44 5.42 -5.85 -1.36
C ALA A 44 5.37 -6.23 0.12
N ARG A 45 5.57 -5.25 1.00
CA ARG A 45 5.53 -5.41 2.45
C ARG A 45 4.66 -4.33 3.08
N ALA A 46 3.67 -4.71 3.87
CA ALA A 46 2.92 -3.74 4.66
C ALA A 46 3.73 -3.26 5.86
N GLU A 47 3.85 -1.95 6.00
CA GLU A 47 4.45 -1.27 7.14
C GLU A 47 3.40 -0.98 8.22
N ARG A 48 2.21 -0.53 7.80
CA ARG A 48 1.10 -0.21 8.69
C ARG A 48 -0.20 -0.73 8.11
N VAL A 49 -1.01 -1.37 8.95
CA VAL A 49 -2.32 -1.88 8.60
C VAL A 49 -3.34 -1.30 9.57
N LEU A 50 -4.32 -0.57 9.04
CA LEU A 50 -5.49 -0.13 9.78
C LEU A 50 -6.68 -0.99 9.35
N VAL A 51 -7.36 -1.58 10.32
CA VAL A 51 -8.56 -2.39 10.10
C VAL A 51 -9.74 -1.75 10.81
N ASN A 52 -10.74 -1.31 10.05
CA ASN A 52 -12.02 -0.87 10.58
C ASN A 52 -13.07 -1.97 10.32
N MET A 53 -13.31 -2.81 11.33
CA MET A 53 -14.31 -3.89 11.24
C MET A 53 -15.75 -3.37 11.25
N LEU A 54 -16.01 -2.15 11.73
CA LEU A 54 -17.35 -1.57 11.77
C LEU A 54 -17.79 -1.14 10.38
N GLU A 55 -16.91 -0.47 9.64
CA GLU A 55 -17.17 0.00 8.28
C GLU A 55 -16.77 -1.02 7.20
N GLY A 56 -16.12 -2.12 7.59
CA GLY A 56 -15.61 -3.12 6.67
C GLY A 56 -14.52 -2.56 5.75
N LYS A 57 -13.65 -1.70 6.27
CA LYS A 57 -12.58 -1.03 5.52
C LYS A 57 -11.20 -1.36 6.06
N MET A 58 -10.23 -1.41 5.17
CA MET A 58 -8.82 -1.57 5.52
C MET A 58 -7.98 -0.56 4.75
N PHE A 59 -7.03 0.06 5.44
CA PHE A 59 -6.02 0.93 4.84
C PHE A 59 -4.65 0.32 5.11
N VAL A 60 -3.81 0.29 4.08
CA VAL A 60 -2.48 -0.32 4.21
C VAL A 60 -1.44 0.59 3.58
N GLU A 61 -0.39 0.85 4.37
CA GLU A 61 0.84 1.44 3.87
C GLU A 61 1.78 0.31 3.45
N PHE A 62 2.07 0.22 2.16
CA PHE A 62 2.99 -0.76 1.59
C PHE A 62 4.31 -0.12 1.19
N ARG A 63 5.38 -0.91 1.24
CA ARG A 63 6.62 -0.70 0.49
C ARG A 63 6.70 -1.70 -0.66
N ALA A 64 7.08 -1.23 -1.84
CA ALA A 64 7.34 -2.06 -3.01
C ALA A 64 8.33 -1.34 -3.95
N ASN A 65 9.09 -2.07 -4.77
CA ASN A 65 10.05 -1.45 -5.69
C ASN A 65 9.37 -0.59 -6.75
N THR A 66 8.18 -1.01 -7.18
CA THR A 66 7.35 -0.36 -8.21
C THR A 66 5.87 -0.47 -7.82
N ARG A 67 5.01 0.28 -8.51
CA ARG A 67 3.56 0.17 -8.36
C ARG A 67 3.07 -1.20 -8.85
N GLU A 68 3.65 -1.67 -9.94
CA GLU A 68 3.32 -2.92 -10.62
C GLU A 68 3.63 -4.13 -9.74
N ASP A 69 4.75 -4.11 -8.99
CA ASP A 69 5.09 -5.14 -8.00
C ASP A 69 4.02 -5.25 -6.91
N LEU A 70 3.52 -4.10 -6.42
CA LEU A 70 2.45 -4.06 -5.43
C LEU A 70 1.12 -4.56 -6.00
N GLU A 71 0.74 -4.10 -7.19
CA GLU A 71 -0.50 -4.54 -7.84
C GLU A 71 -0.47 -6.05 -8.13
N ALA A 72 0.66 -6.58 -8.60
CA ALA A 72 0.85 -8.00 -8.84
C ALA A 72 0.73 -8.79 -7.53
N TRP A 73 1.35 -8.32 -6.45
CA TRP A 73 1.28 -8.97 -5.14
C TRP A 73 -0.14 -8.96 -4.57
N LEU A 74 -0.84 -7.82 -4.60
CA LEU A 74 -2.24 -7.70 -4.16
C LEU A 74 -3.16 -8.66 -4.92
N LYS A 75 -2.94 -8.81 -6.23
CA LYS A 75 -3.66 -9.77 -7.06
C LYS A 75 -3.43 -11.22 -6.61
N THR A 76 -2.20 -11.59 -6.23
CA THR A 76 -1.91 -12.94 -5.70
C THR A 76 -2.59 -13.22 -4.36
N GLU A 77 -2.79 -12.20 -3.52
CA GLU A 77 -3.53 -12.30 -2.27
C GLU A 77 -5.06 -12.23 -2.46
N GLY A 78 -5.55 -12.09 -3.70
CA GLY A 78 -6.98 -11.92 -3.99
C GLY A 78 -7.55 -10.60 -3.48
N MET A 79 -6.69 -9.59 -3.27
CA MET A 79 -7.06 -8.31 -2.70
C MET A 79 -7.34 -7.28 -3.79
N HIS A 80 -8.57 -6.78 -3.82
CA HIS A 80 -8.95 -5.63 -4.63
C HIS A 80 -8.77 -4.34 -3.82
N PHE A 81 -8.31 -3.28 -4.47
CA PHE A 81 -8.21 -1.94 -3.88
C PHE A 81 -9.21 -1.00 -4.54
N ASP A 82 -9.82 -0.13 -3.74
CA ASP A 82 -10.69 0.95 -4.21
C ASP A 82 -9.82 2.11 -4.75
N PHE A 83 -8.67 2.36 -4.11
CA PHE A 83 -7.61 3.20 -4.64
C PHE A 83 -6.22 2.71 -4.23
N LEU A 84 -5.23 3.11 -5.03
CA LEU A 84 -3.80 2.94 -4.76
C LEU A 84 -3.07 4.22 -5.18
N VAL A 85 -2.38 4.84 -4.24
CA VAL A 85 -1.60 6.07 -4.46
C VAL A 85 -0.18 5.91 -3.94
N ARG A 86 0.82 6.42 -4.66
CA ARG A 86 2.18 6.54 -4.14
C ARG A 86 2.19 7.68 -3.13
N ILE A 87 2.80 7.45 -1.98
CA ILE A 87 2.86 8.44 -0.92
C ILE A 87 4.02 9.39 -1.21
N GLU A 88 3.67 10.57 -1.68
CA GLU A 88 4.57 11.71 -1.82
C GLU A 88 4.25 12.71 -0.71
N TRP A 89 5.19 12.94 0.21
CA TRP A 89 4.97 13.82 1.36
C TRP A 89 5.16 15.30 0.99
N GLU A 90 4.47 15.76 -0.04
CA GLU A 90 4.70 17.07 -0.64
C GLU A 90 4.34 18.26 0.25
N MET A 91 3.51 18.08 1.28
CA MET A 91 3.13 19.16 2.19
C MET A 91 4.19 19.38 3.27
N HIS A 92 4.92 20.49 3.17
CA HIS A 92 5.91 20.94 4.15
C HIS A 92 5.49 22.27 4.78
N GLY A 93 5.11 22.23 6.06
CA GLY A 93 4.60 23.42 6.75
C GLY A 93 3.26 23.87 6.19
N ASP A 94 3.23 25.02 5.54
CA ASP A 94 2.06 25.62 4.87
C ASP A 94 2.15 25.58 3.33
N LYS A 95 3.14 24.87 2.76
CA LYS A 95 3.41 24.86 1.31
C LYS A 95 3.58 23.45 0.75
N LEU A 96 3.16 23.30 -0.51
CA LEU A 96 3.49 22.14 -1.33
C LEU A 96 4.90 22.28 -1.92
N GLN A 97 5.68 21.22 -1.83
CA GLN A 97 7.03 21.08 -2.36
C GLN A 97 7.13 19.72 -3.06
N ILE A 98 7.94 19.64 -4.12
CA ILE A 98 8.19 18.36 -4.80
C ILE A 98 8.87 17.43 -3.80
N ALA A 99 8.35 16.21 -3.66
CA ALA A 99 8.96 15.19 -2.82
C ALA A 99 10.33 14.79 -3.40
N GLU A 100 11.34 14.73 -2.53
CA GLU A 100 12.71 14.28 -2.85
C GLU A 100 12.78 12.77 -3.12
#